data_AF-A0A323VAU5-F1
#
_entry.id   AF-A0A323VAU5-F1
#
_cell.length_a   1.000
_cell.length_b   1.000
_cell.length_c   1.000
_cell.angle_alpha   90.00
_cell.angle_beta   90.00
_cell.angle_gamma   90.00
#
_symmetry.space_group_name_H-M   'P 1'
#
loop_
_entity.id
_entity.type
_entity.pdbx_description
1 polymer ?
#
loop_
_entity_poly.entity_id
_entity_poly.type
_entity_poly.pdbx_seq_one_letter_code
_entity_poly.pdbx_strand_id
1 'polypeptide(L)'
;MLPGWWWRGGEAVGYGRLLGLGSLLATALALVVLYPTPVHGAQLAGVAAFHLVAVWLSFVLPWGRWSPWALLAFPLLSLAGLVIATDAAPGLGGVLAGFFVLCFAYAGLFLPPRGGWALLLPAVTAYMATATAMTSQLYVRTAFVALAWLTLAELLGRLQRRHDALVAQLQADNLVDPLTGLANRRGQARFLTEAAPGDVLIVIDLDHFKQVNDEQGHAVGDHVLAGFGRLLLQQLRTRDRAARSGGEEMLVLLRCAEEDRCGEELVRRLRRSVAEADLGITFSAGLAVVRPGQTVEQVLADADRATYCAKHAGRDQAWLAGDPHNGFPDTPVQWEAALAVR
;
A
#
# COMPACT_ATOMS: atom_id res chain seq x y z
N MET A 1 -0.85 -6.86 -17.90
CA MET A 1 -0.32 -6.89 -16.52
C MET A 1 0.61 -8.09 -16.40
N LEU A 2 1.82 -7.89 -15.88
CA LEU A 2 2.78 -8.99 -15.73
C LEU A 2 2.38 -9.87 -14.52
N PRO A 3 2.58 -11.20 -14.58
CA PRO A 3 2.24 -12.09 -13.47
C PRO A 3 2.99 -11.72 -12.18
N GLY A 4 2.41 -11.99 -11.01
CA GLY A 4 3.02 -11.64 -9.70
C GLY A 4 4.43 -12.22 -9.49
N TRP A 5 4.76 -13.36 -10.10
CA TRP A 5 6.11 -13.94 -10.04
C TRP A 5 7.17 -13.08 -10.77
N TRP A 6 6.75 -12.18 -11.67
CA TRP A 6 7.63 -11.22 -12.36
C TRP A 6 8.29 -10.23 -11.41
N TRP A 7 7.76 -10.07 -10.20
CA TRP A 7 8.28 -9.15 -9.19
C TRP A 7 9.02 -9.86 -8.06
N ARG A 8 9.37 -11.15 -8.24
CA ARG A 8 10.28 -11.84 -7.29
C ARG A 8 11.60 -11.08 -7.21
N GLY A 9 11.95 -10.62 -6.01
CA GLY A 9 13.08 -9.71 -5.76
C GLY A 9 12.69 -8.25 -5.49
N GLY A 10 11.40 -7.91 -5.57
CA GLY A 10 10.86 -6.56 -5.36
C GLY A 10 10.51 -5.86 -6.68
N GLU A 11 9.67 -4.83 -6.59
CA GLU A 11 9.22 -4.06 -7.76
C GLU A 11 10.39 -3.48 -8.55
N ALA A 12 11.38 -2.93 -7.85
CA ALA A 12 12.60 -2.36 -8.42
C ALA A 12 13.38 -3.31 -9.35
N VAL A 13 13.40 -4.61 -9.03
CA VAL A 13 14.09 -5.64 -9.84
C VAL A 13 13.29 -5.99 -11.08
N GLY A 14 11.96 -6.09 -10.96
CA GLY A 14 11.10 -6.32 -12.12
C GLY A 14 11.14 -5.16 -13.12
N TYR A 15 11.44 -3.94 -12.66
CA TYR A 15 11.69 -2.81 -13.54
C TYR A 15 13.05 -2.90 -14.27
N GLY A 16 14.08 -3.48 -13.62
CA GLY A 16 15.34 -3.81 -14.30
C GLY A 16 15.15 -4.82 -15.44
N ARG A 17 14.24 -5.78 -15.25
CA ARG A 17 13.83 -6.73 -16.31
C ARG A 17 13.16 -6.03 -17.48
N LEU A 18 12.34 -5.01 -17.21
CA LEU A 18 11.70 -4.19 -18.24
C LEU A 18 12.72 -3.39 -19.05
N LEU A 19 13.75 -2.83 -18.41
CA LEU A 19 14.87 -2.20 -19.14
C LEU A 19 15.53 -3.22 -20.08
N GLY A 20 15.85 -4.41 -19.59
CA GLY A 20 16.42 -5.49 -20.40
C GLY A 20 15.55 -5.88 -21.60
N LEU A 21 14.23 -6.00 -21.41
CA LEU A 21 13.28 -6.26 -22.51
C LEU A 21 13.22 -5.10 -23.52
N GLY A 22 13.23 -3.85 -23.04
CA GLY A 22 13.28 -2.66 -23.89
C GLY A 22 14.54 -2.63 -24.75
N SER A 23 15.69 -2.96 -24.15
CA SER A 23 16.96 -3.11 -24.87
C SER A 23 16.93 -4.23 -25.92
N LEU A 24 16.28 -5.37 -25.63
CA LEU A 24 16.10 -6.45 -26.60
C LEU A 24 15.22 -6.01 -27.77
N LEU A 25 14.14 -5.27 -27.51
CA LEU A 25 13.28 -4.71 -28.55
C LEU A 25 14.04 -3.71 -29.43
N ALA A 26 14.85 -2.84 -28.83
CA ALA A 26 15.70 -1.90 -29.56
C ALA A 26 16.73 -2.63 -30.44
N THR A 27 17.30 -3.74 -29.94
CA THR A 27 18.22 -4.60 -30.71
C THR A 27 17.50 -5.28 -31.89
N ALA A 28 16.28 -5.78 -31.67
CA ALA A 28 15.47 -6.39 -32.73
C ALA A 28 15.10 -5.36 -33.81
N LEU A 29 14.74 -4.14 -33.42
CA LEU A 29 14.46 -3.07 -34.37
C LEU A 29 15.72 -2.69 -35.18
N ALA A 30 16.89 -2.63 -34.52
CA ALA A 30 18.16 -2.40 -35.19
C ALA A 30 18.45 -3.49 -36.25
N LEU A 31 18.18 -4.76 -35.94
CA LEU A 31 18.30 -5.87 -36.89
C LEU A 31 17.39 -5.69 -38.11
N VAL A 32 16.15 -5.23 -37.91
CA VAL A 32 15.21 -4.98 -39.02
C VAL A 32 15.71 -3.83 -39.90
N VAL A 33 16.16 -2.73 -39.30
CA VAL A 33 16.66 -1.55 -40.03
C VAL A 33 17.92 -1.86 -40.82
N LEU A 34 18.79 -2.73 -40.28
CA LEU A 34 20.08 -3.07 -40.88
C LEU A 34 20.03 -4.35 -41.73
N TYR A 35 18.89 -5.01 -41.85
CA TYR A 35 18.75 -6.20 -42.70
C TYR A 35 18.95 -5.82 -44.17
N PRO A 36 19.76 -6.58 -44.97
CA PRO A 36 20.38 -7.86 -44.66
C PRO A 36 21.88 -7.79 -44.40
N THR A 37 22.42 -6.74 -43.78
CA THR A 37 23.89 -6.60 -43.60
C THR A 37 24.43 -7.64 -42.61
N PRO A 38 25.16 -8.68 -43.06
CA PRO A 38 25.60 -9.77 -42.18
C PRO A 38 26.64 -9.31 -41.16
N VAL A 39 27.37 -8.23 -41.49
CA VAL A 39 28.41 -7.62 -40.67
C VAL A 39 27.89 -7.04 -39.36
N HIS A 40 26.58 -6.77 -39.24
CA HIS A 40 25.98 -6.22 -38.01
C HIS A 40 25.20 -7.27 -37.21
N GLY A 41 24.78 -8.37 -37.85
CA GLY A 41 23.92 -9.38 -37.24
C GLY A 41 24.57 -10.07 -36.04
N ALA A 42 25.87 -10.40 -36.13
CA ALA A 42 26.60 -11.08 -35.06
C ALA A 42 26.77 -10.20 -33.80
N GLN A 43 27.06 -8.91 -33.99
CA GLN A 43 27.26 -7.94 -32.92
C GLN A 43 25.92 -7.63 -32.22
N LEU A 44 24.85 -7.46 -32.99
CA LEU A 44 23.50 -7.28 -32.44
C LEU A 44 23.03 -8.54 -31.68
N ALA A 45 23.34 -9.74 -32.19
CA ALA A 45 23.10 -10.97 -31.44
C ALA A 45 23.90 -11.02 -30.12
N GLY A 46 25.14 -10.53 -30.12
CA GLY A 46 25.95 -10.36 -28.90
C GLY A 46 25.32 -9.41 -27.88
N VAL A 47 24.83 -8.24 -28.32
CA VAL A 47 24.09 -7.29 -27.46
C VAL A 47 22.85 -7.93 -26.88
N ALA A 48 22.09 -8.66 -27.70
CA ALA A 48 20.88 -9.36 -27.26
C ALA A 48 21.22 -10.43 -26.22
N ALA A 49 22.23 -11.27 -26.47
CA ALA A 49 22.69 -12.29 -25.53
C ALA A 49 23.12 -11.68 -24.19
N PHE A 50 23.84 -10.57 -24.23
CA PHE A 50 24.26 -9.84 -23.03
C PHE A 50 23.07 -9.37 -22.19
N HIS A 51 22.04 -8.77 -22.82
CA HIS A 51 20.84 -8.32 -22.10
C HIS A 51 19.98 -9.48 -21.61
N LEU A 52 19.94 -10.62 -22.34
CA LEU A 52 19.31 -11.85 -21.85
C LEU A 52 19.99 -12.36 -20.58
N VAL A 53 21.32 -12.31 -20.50
CA VAL A 53 22.06 -12.66 -19.28
C VAL A 53 21.75 -11.68 -18.15
N ALA A 54 21.70 -10.38 -18.41
CA ALA A 54 21.35 -9.38 -17.40
C ALA A 54 19.91 -9.60 -16.85
N VAL A 55 18.94 -9.90 -17.73
CA VAL A 55 17.58 -10.27 -17.34
C VAL A 55 17.58 -11.57 -16.54
N TRP A 56 18.36 -12.58 -16.95
CA TRP A 56 18.46 -13.84 -16.21
C TRP A 56 19.07 -13.65 -14.81
N LEU A 57 20.17 -12.91 -14.68
CA LEU A 57 20.80 -12.57 -13.39
C LEU A 57 19.82 -11.84 -12.46
N SER A 58 18.91 -11.03 -13.03
CA SER A 58 17.88 -10.37 -12.24
C SER A 58 16.94 -11.36 -11.51
N PHE A 59 16.74 -12.57 -12.04
CA PHE A 59 15.90 -13.61 -11.42
C PHE A 59 16.66 -14.42 -10.38
N VAL A 60 17.97 -14.60 -10.56
CA VAL A 60 18.78 -15.51 -9.73
C VAL A 60 19.38 -14.80 -8.51
N LEU A 61 19.74 -13.52 -8.63
CA LEU A 61 20.42 -12.80 -7.56
C LEU A 61 19.45 -12.30 -6.46
N PRO A 62 19.88 -12.29 -5.18
CA PRO A 62 19.04 -11.89 -4.04
C PRO A 62 19.04 -10.37 -3.83
N TRP A 63 18.60 -9.62 -4.84
CA TRP A 63 18.64 -8.14 -4.87
C TRP A 63 18.03 -7.45 -3.64
N GLY A 64 17.01 -8.04 -3.02
CA GLY A 64 16.38 -7.49 -1.81
C GLY A 64 17.31 -7.42 -0.58
N ARG A 65 18.48 -8.07 -0.62
CA ARG A 65 19.49 -8.00 0.44
C ARG A 65 20.51 -6.88 0.22
N TRP A 66 20.50 -6.22 -0.93
CA TRP A 66 21.50 -5.23 -1.32
C TRP A 66 20.94 -3.82 -1.30
N SER A 67 21.84 -2.84 -1.28
CA SER A 67 21.49 -1.42 -1.40
C SER A 67 20.69 -1.15 -2.68
N PRO A 68 19.71 -0.22 -2.68
CA PRO A 68 19.02 0.21 -3.91
C PRO A 68 19.97 0.68 -5.01
N TRP A 69 21.16 1.16 -4.65
CA TRP A 69 22.20 1.54 -5.61
C TRP A 69 22.76 0.35 -6.40
N ALA A 70 22.59 -0.89 -5.95
CA ALA A 70 22.96 -2.09 -6.71
C ALA A 70 22.23 -2.17 -8.05
N LEU A 71 21.05 -1.53 -8.17
CA LEU A 71 20.29 -1.44 -9.41
C LEU A 71 21.01 -0.66 -10.52
N LEU A 72 22.04 0.12 -10.20
CA LEU A 72 22.93 0.72 -11.21
C LEU A 72 23.60 -0.34 -12.09
N ALA A 73 23.72 -1.59 -11.62
CA ALA A 73 24.27 -2.68 -12.41
C ALA A 73 23.55 -2.83 -13.76
N PHE A 74 22.22 -2.68 -13.82
CA PHE A 74 21.45 -2.83 -15.07
C PHE A 74 21.84 -1.83 -16.17
N PRO A 75 21.77 -0.50 -15.94
CA PRO A 75 22.18 0.46 -16.95
C PRO A 75 23.68 0.41 -17.22
N LEU A 76 24.53 0.16 -16.22
CA LEU A 76 25.99 0.06 -16.44
C LEU A 76 26.36 -1.12 -17.34
N LEU A 77 25.75 -2.29 -17.10
CA LEU A 77 25.91 -3.45 -17.97
C LEU A 77 25.43 -3.12 -19.38
N SER A 78 24.25 -2.49 -19.52
CA SER A 78 23.69 -2.11 -20.83
C SER A 78 24.63 -1.18 -21.61
N LEU A 79 25.24 -0.20 -20.94
CA LEU A 79 26.25 0.69 -21.53
C LEU A 79 27.53 -0.05 -21.93
N ALA A 80 27.99 -1.00 -21.12
CA ALA A 80 29.17 -1.81 -21.46
C ALA A 80 28.93 -2.69 -22.69
N GLY A 81 27.77 -3.37 -22.76
CA GLY A 81 27.37 -4.17 -23.91
C GLY A 81 27.28 -3.34 -25.20
N LEU A 82 26.82 -2.10 -25.08
CA LEU A 82 26.78 -1.15 -26.19
C LEU A 82 28.18 -0.83 -26.72
N VAL A 83 29.11 -0.44 -25.84
CA VAL A 83 30.49 -0.09 -26.24
C VAL A 83 31.17 -1.26 -26.95
N ILE A 84 31.06 -2.47 -26.38
CA ILE A 84 31.64 -3.70 -26.96
C ILE A 84 31.08 -3.95 -28.37
N ALA A 85 29.77 -3.77 -28.56
CA ALA A 85 29.15 -3.99 -29.86
C ALA A 85 29.55 -2.94 -30.90
N THR A 86 29.71 -1.68 -30.49
CA THR A 86 30.16 -0.61 -31.39
C THR A 86 31.64 -0.69 -31.72
N ASP A 87 32.47 -1.20 -30.81
CA ASP A 87 33.89 -1.47 -31.10
C ASP A 87 34.03 -2.55 -32.19
N ALA A 88 33.24 -3.63 -32.07
CA ALA A 88 33.19 -4.70 -33.06
C ALA A 88 32.49 -4.31 -34.38
N ALA A 89 31.68 -3.25 -34.39
CA ALA A 89 31.00 -2.72 -35.57
C ALA A 89 30.69 -1.20 -35.40
N PRO A 90 31.60 -0.31 -35.81
CA PRO A 90 31.48 1.14 -35.56
C PRO A 90 30.23 1.80 -36.17
N GLY A 91 29.62 1.20 -37.19
CA GLY A 91 28.36 1.66 -37.79
C GLY A 91 27.13 1.58 -36.86
N LEU A 92 27.21 0.84 -35.75
CA LEU A 92 26.08 0.62 -34.84
C LEU A 92 25.83 1.76 -33.86
N GLY A 93 26.79 2.66 -33.62
CA GLY A 93 26.69 3.66 -32.57
C GLY A 93 25.46 4.56 -32.68
N GLY A 94 25.11 4.98 -33.90
CA GLY A 94 23.91 5.79 -34.16
C GLY A 94 22.61 5.02 -33.95
N VAL A 95 22.56 3.75 -34.39
CA VAL A 95 21.36 2.89 -34.29
C VAL A 95 21.05 2.53 -32.85
N LEU A 96 22.09 2.34 -32.04
CA LEU A 96 21.96 1.91 -30.64
C LEU A 96 21.92 3.08 -29.65
N ALA A 97 21.92 4.34 -30.11
CA ALA A 97 21.86 5.52 -29.24
C ALA A 97 20.60 5.56 -28.34
N GLY A 98 19.52 4.87 -28.72
CA GLY A 98 18.31 4.72 -27.91
C GLY A 98 18.56 4.05 -26.55
N PHE A 99 19.62 3.27 -26.39
CA PHE A 99 19.96 2.59 -25.13
C PHE A 99 20.29 3.58 -24.01
N PHE A 100 20.96 4.69 -24.33
CA PHE A 100 21.24 5.73 -23.34
C PHE A 100 19.94 6.34 -22.81
N VAL A 101 18.98 6.61 -23.69
CA VAL A 101 17.66 7.15 -23.31
C VAL A 101 16.94 6.18 -22.38
N LEU A 102 16.93 4.88 -22.71
CA LEU A 102 16.34 3.84 -21.86
C LEU A 102 17.03 3.75 -20.49
N CYS A 103 18.36 3.85 -20.44
CA CYS A 103 19.12 3.82 -19.18
C CYS A 103 18.79 5.02 -18.27
N PHE A 104 18.59 6.22 -18.82
CA PHE A 104 18.20 7.39 -18.02
C PHE A 104 16.71 7.43 -17.67
N ALA A 105 15.84 6.91 -18.54
CA ALA A 105 14.45 6.69 -18.18
C ALA A 105 14.36 5.73 -16.98
N TYR A 106 15.11 4.63 -17.02
CA TYR A 106 15.25 3.70 -15.90
C TYR A 106 15.80 4.39 -14.65
N ALA A 107 16.87 5.17 -14.78
CA ALA A 107 17.47 5.90 -13.66
C ALA A 107 16.47 6.85 -12.99
N GLY A 108 15.66 7.56 -13.77
CA GLY A 108 14.65 8.48 -13.25
C GLY A 108 13.53 7.76 -12.52
N LEU A 109 13.05 6.64 -13.06
CA LEU A 109 11.91 5.93 -12.50
C LEU A 109 12.27 5.08 -11.27
N PHE A 110 13.49 4.53 -11.19
CA PHE A 110 13.76 3.41 -10.27
C PHE A 110 15.00 3.55 -9.39
N LEU A 111 15.93 4.46 -9.72
CA LEU A 111 17.08 4.68 -8.84
C LEU A 111 16.75 5.67 -7.73
N PRO A 112 17.53 5.64 -6.62
CA PRO A 112 17.42 6.66 -5.58
C PRO A 112 17.57 8.09 -6.13
N PRO A 113 17.17 9.12 -5.36
CA PRO A 113 17.38 10.50 -5.74
C PRO A 113 18.83 10.72 -6.20
N ARG A 114 18.99 11.43 -7.34
CA ARG A 114 20.26 11.65 -8.02
C ARG A 114 20.86 10.43 -8.74
N GLY A 115 20.10 9.35 -8.93
CA GLY A 115 20.53 8.18 -9.70
C GLY A 115 20.98 8.53 -11.13
N GLY A 116 20.29 9.46 -11.80
CA GLY A 116 20.70 9.97 -13.11
C GLY A 116 22.08 10.64 -13.11
N TRP A 117 22.44 11.35 -12.03
CA TRP A 117 23.77 11.96 -11.88
C TRP A 117 24.87 10.92 -11.71
N ALA A 118 24.60 9.84 -10.95
CA ALA A 118 25.55 8.75 -10.79
C ALA A 118 25.82 8.02 -12.12
N LEU A 119 24.83 7.99 -13.02
CA LEU A 119 24.94 7.36 -14.33
C LEU A 119 25.60 8.26 -15.39
N LEU A 120 25.66 9.57 -15.16
CA LEU A 120 26.08 10.56 -16.15
C LEU A 120 27.48 10.32 -16.71
N LEU A 121 28.46 10.21 -15.82
CA LEU A 121 29.86 10.06 -16.23
C LEU A 121 30.06 8.75 -17.02
N PRO A 122 29.62 7.56 -16.54
CA PRO A 122 29.67 6.33 -17.31
C PRO A 122 29.00 6.43 -18.69
N ALA A 123 27.83 7.07 -18.76
CA ALA A 123 27.10 7.21 -20.02
C ALA A 123 27.81 8.15 -21.01
N VAL A 124 28.36 9.27 -20.55
CA VAL A 124 29.15 10.18 -21.39
C VAL A 124 30.41 9.48 -21.90
N THR A 125 31.12 8.75 -21.03
CA THR A 125 32.30 7.96 -21.42
C THR A 125 31.94 6.91 -22.47
N ALA A 126 30.87 6.14 -22.25
CA ALA A 126 30.39 5.14 -23.19
C ALA A 126 29.99 5.77 -24.53
N TYR A 127 29.25 6.89 -24.50
CA TYR A 127 28.84 7.61 -25.71
C TYR A 127 30.02 8.11 -26.53
N MET A 128 31.03 8.69 -25.88
CA MET A 128 32.26 9.10 -26.56
C MET A 128 33.02 7.90 -27.12
N ALA A 129 33.07 6.77 -26.41
CA ALA A 129 33.72 5.55 -26.87
C ALA A 129 33.03 4.94 -28.12
N THR A 130 31.74 5.19 -28.32
CA THR A 130 31.03 4.75 -29.54
C THR A 130 31.32 5.60 -30.78
N ALA A 131 32.02 6.74 -30.63
CA ALA A 131 32.28 7.65 -31.74
C ALA A 131 33.53 7.26 -32.54
N THR A 132 33.43 7.34 -33.86
CA THR A 132 34.53 6.99 -34.79
C THR A 132 35.64 8.04 -34.86
N ALA A 133 35.36 9.28 -34.46
CA ALA A 133 36.33 10.38 -34.46
C ALA A 133 36.00 11.42 -33.38
N MET A 134 37.04 11.99 -32.77
CA MET A 134 36.92 13.07 -31.78
C MET A 134 36.87 14.43 -32.47
N THR A 135 35.67 14.98 -32.64
CA THR A 135 35.44 16.26 -33.33
C THR A 135 34.78 17.28 -32.40
N SER A 136 34.92 18.57 -32.69
CA SER A 136 34.20 19.66 -31.98
C SER A 136 32.69 19.43 -31.96
N GLN A 137 32.13 18.96 -33.08
CA GLN A 137 30.71 18.62 -33.20
C GLN A 137 30.30 17.48 -32.27
N LEU A 138 31.15 16.46 -32.07
CA LEU A 138 30.89 15.39 -31.11
C LEU A 138 30.78 15.95 -29.69
N TYR A 139 31.72 16.78 -29.24
CA TYR A 139 31.69 17.37 -27.90
C TYR A 139 30.42 18.19 -27.65
N VAL A 140 30.03 19.03 -28.62
CA VAL A 140 28.80 19.82 -28.55
C VAL A 140 27.58 18.90 -28.48
N ARG A 141 27.50 17.88 -29.35
CA ARG A 141 26.40 16.91 -29.34
C ARG A 141 26.32 16.15 -28.01
N THR A 142 27.45 15.72 -27.47
CA THR A 142 27.53 15.03 -26.18
C THR A 142 26.99 15.89 -25.05
N ALA A 143 27.32 17.18 -25.02
CA ALA A 143 26.78 18.10 -24.02
C ALA A 143 25.24 18.21 -24.10
N PHE A 144 24.68 18.33 -25.32
CA PHE A 144 23.23 18.38 -25.52
C PHE A 144 22.53 17.09 -25.11
N VAL A 145 23.03 15.91 -25.52
CA VAL A 145 22.38 14.64 -25.17
C VAL A 145 22.54 14.32 -23.68
N ALA A 146 23.68 14.65 -23.06
CA ALA A 146 23.89 14.48 -21.62
C ALA A 146 22.93 15.34 -20.80
N LEU A 147 22.69 16.59 -21.23
CA LEU A 147 21.66 17.44 -20.65
C LEU A 147 20.27 16.83 -20.82
N ALA A 148 19.92 16.34 -22.01
CA ALA A 148 18.63 15.72 -22.29
C ALA A 148 18.39 14.43 -21.47
N TRP A 149 19.42 13.63 -21.28
CA TRP A 149 19.38 12.42 -20.45
C TRP A 149 19.15 12.75 -18.97
N LEU A 150 19.89 13.72 -18.44
CA LEU A 150 19.70 14.17 -17.06
C LEU A 150 18.32 14.78 -16.84
N THR A 151 17.85 15.64 -17.75
CA THR A 151 16.52 16.25 -17.63
C THR A 151 15.42 15.19 -17.68
N LEU A 152 15.55 14.18 -18.54
CA LEU A 152 14.64 13.03 -18.58
C LEU A 152 14.61 12.28 -17.25
N ALA A 153 15.78 11.90 -16.72
CA ALA A 153 15.87 11.16 -15.46
C ALA A 153 15.30 11.97 -14.28
N GLU A 154 15.66 13.25 -14.17
CA GLU A 154 15.18 14.11 -13.08
C GLU A 154 13.69 14.40 -13.20
N LEU A 155 13.16 14.61 -14.41
CA LEU A 155 11.73 14.84 -14.64
C LEU A 155 10.92 13.60 -14.25
N LEU A 156 11.29 12.42 -14.76
CA LEU A 156 10.60 11.17 -14.42
C LEU A 156 10.67 10.87 -12.93
N GLY A 157 11.82 11.06 -12.29
CA GLY A 157 11.95 10.86 -10.85
C GLY A 157 11.12 11.84 -10.02
N ARG A 158 10.98 13.09 -10.45
CA ARG A 158 10.09 14.07 -9.79
C ARG A 158 8.62 13.70 -9.98
N LEU A 159 8.23 13.25 -11.17
CA LEU A 159 6.86 12.82 -11.46
C LEU A 159 6.49 11.59 -10.63
N GLN A 160 7.37 10.60 -10.56
CA GLN A 160 7.15 9.38 -9.77
C GLN A 160 6.96 9.73 -8.29
N ARG A 161 7.87 10.53 -7.71
CA ARG A 161 7.74 10.95 -6.30
C ARG A 161 6.48 11.76 -6.02
N ARG A 162 6.06 12.61 -6.95
CA ARG A 162 4.78 13.35 -6.82
C ARG A 162 3.59 12.43 -6.88
N HIS A 163 3.59 11.48 -7.80
CA HIS A 163 2.56 10.46 -7.91
C HIS A 163 2.46 9.67 -6.61
N ASP A 164 3.57 9.17 -6.08
CA ASP A 164 3.59 8.38 -4.85
C ASP A 164 3.15 9.21 -3.64
N ALA A 165 3.54 10.49 -3.57
CA ALA A 165 3.07 11.41 -2.54
C ALA A 165 1.55 11.69 -2.63
N LEU A 166 1.01 11.86 -3.85
CA LEU A 166 -0.42 12.06 -4.06
C LEU A 166 -1.21 10.79 -3.71
N VAL A 167 -0.73 9.61 -4.11
CA VAL A 167 -1.35 8.34 -3.73
C VAL A 167 -1.34 8.17 -2.21
N ALA A 168 -0.21 8.47 -1.56
CA ALA A 168 -0.12 8.43 -0.11
C ALA A 168 -1.06 9.46 0.57
N GLN A 169 -1.24 10.64 -0.02
CA GLN A 169 -2.22 11.64 0.47
C GLN A 169 -3.66 11.17 0.29
N LEU A 170 -4.02 10.61 -0.86
CA LEU A 170 -5.36 10.05 -1.08
C LEU A 170 -5.66 8.88 -0.14
N GLN A 171 -4.66 8.03 0.10
CA GLN A 171 -4.75 6.99 1.12
C GLN A 171 -4.85 7.60 2.53
N ALA A 172 -4.18 8.73 2.77
CA ALA A 172 -4.24 9.42 4.05
C ALA A 172 -5.64 10.02 4.33
N ASP A 173 -6.29 10.53 3.29
CA ASP A 173 -7.62 11.14 3.33
C ASP A 173 -8.76 10.13 3.34
N ASN A 174 -8.47 8.84 3.12
CA ASN A 174 -9.47 7.80 3.25
C ASN A 174 -9.86 7.66 4.73
N LEU A 175 -11.11 7.99 5.06
CA LEU A 175 -11.66 7.88 6.41
C LEU A 175 -12.32 6.52 6.69
N VAL A 176 -12.29 5.60 5.72
CA VAL A 176 -12.96 4.30 5.77
C VAL A 176 -11.94 3.17 5.88
N ASP A 177 -12.23 2.19 6.72
CA ASP A 177 -11.52 0.92 6.81
C ASP A 177 -11.96 0.01 5.65
N PRO A 178 -11.04 -0.41 4.76
CA PRO A 178 -11.41 -1.13 3.54
C PRO A 178 -11.93 -2.55 3.80
N LEU A 179 -11.63 -3.14 4.97
CA LEU A 179 -12.08 -4.49 5.31
C LEU A 179 -13.54 -4.49 5.78
N THR A 180 -13.89 -3.57 6.66
CA THR A 180 -15.19 -3.53 7.35
C THR A 180 -16.18 -2.54 6.74
N GLY A 181 -15.69 -1.55 5.98
CA GLY A 181 -16.50 -0.43 5.48
C GLY A 181 -16.87 0.61 6.56
N LEU A 182 -16.47 0.39 7.81
CA LEU A 182 -16.62 1.35 8.91
C LEU A 182 -15.63 2.51 8.75
N ALA A 183 -15.79 3.58 9.52
CA ALA A 183 -14.73 4.57 9.61
C ALA A 183 -13.44 3.93 10.18
N ASN A 184 -12.27 4.37 9.75
CA ASN A 184 -11.01 3.99 10.40
C ASN A 184 -10.73 4.89 11.62
N ARG A 185 -9.61 4.65 12.31
CA ARG A 185 -9.18 5.45 13.48
C ARG A 185 -9.12 6.97 13.24
N ARG A 186 -8.95 7.43 12.00
CA ARG A 186 -9.03 8.88 11.67
C ARG A 186 -10.47 9.36 11.56
N GLY A 187 -11.32 8.60 10.87
CA GLY A 187 -12.75 8.89 10.80
C GLY A 187 -13.42 8.85 12.18
N GLN A 188 -12.96 7.96 13.06
CA GLN A 188 -13.31 7.92 14.49
C GLN A 188 -13.06 9.25 15.18
N ALA A 189 -11.83 9.75 15.13
CA ALA A 189 -11.47 11.01 15.79
C ALA A 189 -12.36 12.17 15.31
N ARG A 190 -12.71 12.20 14.02
CA ARG A 190 -13.59 13.21 13.45
C ARG A 190 -15.00 13.15 14.03
N PHE A 191 -15.67 12.00 14.00
CA PHE A 191 -17.06 11.97 14.50
C PHE A 191 -17.13 12.05 16.03
N LEU A 192 -16.08 11.65 16.74
CA LEU A 192 -16.01 11.80 18.19
C LEU A 192 -16.04 13.27 18.61
N THR A 193 -15.43 14.18 17.85
CA THR A 193 -15.55 15.63 18.11
C THR A 193 -16.96 16.18 17.91
N GLU A 194 -17.82 15.43 17.22
CA GLU A 194 -19.21 15.82 17.00
C GLU A 194 -20.15 15.30 18.10
N ALA A 195 -19.65 14.54 19.09
CA ALA A 195 -20.47 14.00 20.17
C ALA A 195 -21.09 15.12 21.02
N ALA A 196 -22.38 14.98 21.34
CA ALA A 196 -23.15 15.96 22.09
C ALA A 196 -23.81 15.31 23.33
N PRO A 197 -24.14 16.09 24.37
CA PRO A 197 -24.90 15.57 25.51
C PRO A 197 -26.18 14.85 25.08
N GLY A 198 -26.43 13.68 25.67
CA GLY A 198 -27.54 12.79 25.31
C GLY A 198 -27.19 11.71 24.27
N ASP A 199 -26.09 11.87 23.52
CA ASP A 199 -25.58 10.81 22.64
C ASP A 199 -25.07 9.61 23.46
N VAL A 200 -25.00 8.45 22.82
CA VAL A 200 -24.46 7.22 23.42
C VAL A 200 -23.24 6.75 22.65
N LEU A 201 -22.13 6.61 23.36
CA LEU A 201 -20.91 5.99 22.86
C LEU A 201 -20.89 4.51 23.24
N ILE A 202 -20.58 3.64 22.29
CA ILE A 202 -20.53 2.19 22.49
C ILE A 202 -19.18 1.68 22.02
N VAL A 203 -18.45 1.05 22.93
CA VAL A 203 -17.27 0.25 22.61
C VAL A 203 -17.73 -1.19 22.45
N ILE A 204 -17.30 -1.84 21.37
CA ILE A 204 -17.63 -3.21 21.02
C ILE A 204 -16.31 -3.94 20.79
N ASP A 205 -16.20 -5.14 21.32
CA ASP A 205 -15.03 -5.99 21.16
C ASP A 205 -15.46 -7.43 20.86
N LEU A 206 -14.89 -8.01 19.80
CA LEU A 206 -15.20 -9.36 19.38
C LEU A 206 -14.58 -10.40 20.31
N ASP A 207 -15.42 -11.21 20.92
CA ASP A 207 -14.99 -12.19 21.91
C ASP A 207 -14.16 -13.31 21.26
N HIS A 208 -13.02 -13.63 21.88
CA HIS A 208 -12.15 -14.72 21.44
C HIS A 208 -11.65 -14.60 19.98
N PHE A 209 -11.64 -13.40 19.39
CA PHE A 209 -11.22 -13.21 18.00
C PHE A 209 -9.80 -13.71 17.70
N LYS A 210 -8.87 -13.55 18.64
CA LYS A 210 -7.54 -14.15 18.54
C LYS A 210 -7.58 -15.68 18.34
N GLN A 211 -8.48 -16.38 19.03
CA GLN A 211 -8.61 -17.83 18.89
C GLN A 211 -9.10 -18.21 17.48
N VAL A 212 -10.02 -17.44 16.90
CA VAL A 212 -10.44 -17.62 15.49
C VAL A 212 -9.24 -17.50 14.55
N ASN A 213 -8.39 -16.48 14.74
CA ASN A 213 -7.18 -16.33 13.93
C ASN A 213 -6.18 -17.49 14.12
N ASP A 214 -5.98 -17.92 15.37
CA ASP A 214 -5.00 -18.95 15.71
C ASP A 214 -5.45 -20.34 15.21
N GLU A 215 -6.74 -20.65 15.23
CA GLU A 215 -7.30 -21.95 14.84
C GLU A 215 -7.66 -22.04 13.35
N GLN A 216 -8.18 -20.96 12.76
CA GLN A 216 -8.74 -20.96 11.40
C GLN A 216 -7.95 -20.08 10.42
N GLY A 217 -6.96 -19.34 10.92
CA GLY A 217 -6.09 -18.47 10.13
C GLY A 217 -6.67 -17.07 9.89
N HIS A 218 -5.78 -16.13 9.59
CA HIS A 218 -6.11 -14.72 9.41
C HIS A 218 -7.16 -14.44 8.33
N ALA A 219 -7.22 -15.24 7.27
CA ALA A 219 -8.21 -15.06 6.21
C ALA A 219 -9.65 -15.26 6.72
N VAL A 220 -9.86 -16.16 7.68
CA VAL A 220 -11.16 -16.38 8.32
C VAL A 220 -11.46 -15.24 9.29
N GLY A 221 -10.47 -14.80 10.07
CA GLY A 221 -10.61 -13.61 10.92
C GLY A 221 -11.01 -12.36 10.13
N ASP A 222 -10.40 -12.13 8.97
CA ASP A 222 -10.77 -11.04 8.06
C ASP A 222 -12.22 -11.17 7.57
N HIS A 223 -12.68 -12.39 7.27
CA HIS A 223 -14.08 -12.63 6.89
C HIS A 223 -15.05 -12.30 8.01
N VAL A 224 -14.72 -12.68 9.25
CA VAL A 224 -15.52 -12.37 10.44
C VAL A 224 -15.59 -10.86 10.67
N LEU A 225 -14.46 -10.14 10.59
CA LEU A 225 -14.43 -8.68 10.72
C LEU A 225 -15.26 -7.99 9.64
N ALA A 226 -15.09 -8.39 8.38
CA ALA A 226 -15.86 -7.83 7.27
C ALA A 226 -17.36 -8.11 7.41
N GLY A 227 -17.73 -9.32 7.85
CA GLY A 227 -19.11 -9.70 8.15
C GLY A 227 -19.71 -8.85 9.26
N PHE A 228 -19.00 -8.73 10.38
CA PHE A 228 -19.43 -7.95 11.53
C PHE A 228 -19.60 -6.47 11.18
N GLY A 229 -18.63 -5.87 10.48
CA GLY A 229 -18.71 -4.49 10.01
C GLY A 229 -19.93 -4.21 9.14
N ARG A 230 -20.26 -5.13 8.22
CA ARG A 230 -21.49 -5.03 7.40
C ARG A 230 -22.76 -5.10 8.23
N LEU A 231 -22.86 -6.04 9.16
CA LEU A 231 -24.02 -6.16 10.04
C LEU A 231 -24.19 -4.91 10.90
N LEU A 232 -23.08 -4.40 11.46
CA LEU A 232 -23.10 -3.16 12.23
C LEU A 232 -23.65 -2.00 11.39
N LEU A 233 -23.13 -1.78 10.18
CA LEU A 233 -23.61 -0.72 9.29
C LEU A 233 -25.12 -0.83 8.97
N GLN A 234 -25.64 -2.04 8.82
CA GLN A 234 -27.07 -2.28 8.56
C GLN A 234 -27.97 -1.90 9.75
N GLN A 235 -27.43 -1.91 10.98
CA GLN A 235 -28.17 -1.53 12.19
C GLN A 235 -28.13 -0.04 12.51
N LEU A 236 -27.24 0.72 11.84
CA LEU A 236 -27.03 2.15 12.08
C LEU A 236 -27.98 2.99 11.22
N ARG A 237 -28.48 4.08 11.81
CA ARG A 237 -29.24 5.11 11.09
C ARG A 237 -28.26 6.06 10.40
N THR A 238 -28.77 6.88 9.46
CA THR A 238 -27.96 7.85 8.70
C THR A 238 -27.17 8.84 9.57
N ARG A 239 -27.65 9.12 10.79
CA ARG A 239 -27.00 10.07 11.73
C ARG A 239 -26.01 9.39 12.67
N ASP A 240 -26.07 8.07 12.78
CA ASP A 240 -25.17 7.30 13.62
C ASP A 240 -23.82 7.12 12.91
N ARG A 241 -22.78 6.86 13.69
CA ARG A 241 -21.41 6.69 13.18
C ARG A 241 -20.79 5.48 13.82
N ALA A 242 -19.99 4.73 13.06
CA ALA A 242 -19.17 3.66 13.61
C ALA A 242 -17.79 3.65 12.99
N ALA A 243 -16.81 3.27 13.79
CA ALA A 243 -15.43 3.08 13.39
C ALA A 243 -14.89 1.72 13.84
N ARG A 244 -13.86 1.25 13.15
CA ARG A 244 -12.93 0.24 13.64
C ARG A 244 -11.76 0.97 14.34
N SER A 245 -11.73 0.88 15.67
CA SER A 245 -10.73 1.55 16.53
C SER A 245 -9.42 0.78 16.60
N GLY A 246 -9.51 -0.56 16.56
CA GLY A 246 -8.39 -1.49 16.72
C GLY A 246 -8.51 -2.73 15.83
N GLY A 247 -7.80 -3.80 16.18
CA GLY A 247 -7.84 -5.06 15.44
C GLY A 247 -9.24 -5.68 15.42
N GLU A 248 -9.83 -5.83 16.60
CA GLU A 248 -11.13 -6.46 16.85
C GLU A 248 -12.13 -5.54 17.58
N GLU A 249 -11.75 -4.27 17.76
CA GLU A 249 -12.52 -3.26 18.49
C GLU A 249 -13.25 -2.32 17.53
N MET A 250 -14.54 -2.12 17.77
CA MET A 250 -15.39 -1.17 17.07
C MET A 250 -15.92 -0.13 18.05
N LEU A 251 -16.11 1.10 17.56
CA LEU A 251 -16.68 2.19 18.32
C LEU A 251 -17.90 2.73 17.57
N VAL A 252 -19.00 2.94 18.28
CA VAL A 252 -20.24 3.48 17.73
C VAL A 252 -20.63 4.74 18.49
N LEU A 253 -20.96 5.80 17.76
CA LEU A 253 -21.61 6.99 18.30
C LEU A 253 -23.05 7.03 17.79
N LEU A 254 -24.00 6.88 18.70
CA LEU A 254 -25.43 6.95 18.42
C LEU A 254 -25.97 8.34 18.76
N ARG A 255 -26.78 8.88 17.86
CA ARG A 255 -27.50 10.14 18.08
C ARG A 255 -28.83 9.85 18.76
N CYS A 256 -28.92 10.17 20.04
CA CYS A 256 -30.08 9.85 20.87
C CYS A 256 -30.67 11.11 21.50
N ALA A 257 -31.97 11.08 21.80
CA ALA A 257 -32.56 12.09 22.67
C ALA A 257 -32.24 11.74 24.14
N GLU A 258 -32.20 12.73 25.02
CA GLU A 258 -32.12 12.46 26.47
C GLU A 258 -33.24 11.49 26.87
N GLU A 259 -32.91 10.47 27.67
CA GLU A 259 -33.77 9.36 28.14
C GLU A 259 -33.97 8.16 27.18
N ASP A 260 -33.40 8.16 25.97
CA ASP A 260 -33.55 7.03 25.04
C ASP A 260 -32.62 5.83 25.37
N ARG A 261 -33.19 4.63 25.48
CA ARG A 261 -32.46 3.33 25.53
C ARG A 261 -31.91 2.89 24.17
N CYS A 262 -31.58 3.84 23.30
CA CYS A 262 -31.17 3.61 21.92
C CYS A 262 -29.96 2.67 21.81
N GLY A 263 -28.99 2.79 22.71
CA GLY A 263 -27.78 1.97 22.73
C GLY A 263 -28.08 0.53 23.07
N GLU A 264 -28.88 0.30 24.13
CA GLU A 264 -29.33 -1.05 24.52
C GLU A 264 -30.07 -1.75 23.38
N GLU A 265 -30.91 -1.01 22.66
CA GLU A 265 -31.65 -1.51 21.52
C GLU A 265 -30.72 -1.86 20.34
N LEU A 266 -29.73 -1.02 20.02
CA LEU A 266 -28.74 -1.31 18.98
C LEU A 266 -28.00 -2.63 19.28
N VAL A 267 -27.43 -2.75 20.48
CA VAL A 267 -26.63 -3.95 20.82
C VAL A 267 -27.47 -5.22 20.82
N ARG A 268 -28.75 -5.15 21.24
CA ARG A 268 -29.69 -6.28 21.14
C ARG A 268 -29.94 -6.70 19.69
N ARG A 269 -30.24 -5.74 18.79
CA ARG A 269 -30.46 -6.05 17.36
C ARG A 269 -29.19 -6.55 16.67
N LEU A 270 -28.04 -5.96 16.98
CA LEU A 270 -26.76 -6.35 16.43
C LEU A 270 -26.41 -7.78 16.83
N ARG A 271 -26.54 -8.12 18.11
CA ARG A 271 -26.29 -9.49 18.59
C ARG A 271 -27.19 -10.52 17.91
N ARG A 272 -28.50 -10.22 17.77
CA ARG A 272 -29.42 -11.09 17.00
C ARG A 272 -28.95 -11.28 15.56
N SER A 273 -28.56 -10.20 14.89
CA SER A 273 -28.09 -10.25 13.50
C SER A 273 -26.80 -11.06 13.35
N VAL A 274 -25.88 -10.96 14.32
CA VAL A 274 -24.62 -11.72 14.35
C VAL A 274 -24.90 -13.21 14.51
N ALA A 275 -25.85 -13.58 15.39
CA ALA A 275 -26.27 -14.97 15.57
C ALA A 275 -27.02 -15.53 14.34
N GLU A 276 -27.92 -14.74 13.74
CA GLU A 276 -28.66 -15.14 12.54
C GLU A 276 -27.76 -15.31 11.31
N ALA A 277 -26.70 -14.51 11.21
CA ALA A 277 -25.71 -14.59 10.15
C ALA A 277 -24.67 -15.72 10.36
N ASP A 278 -24.70 -16.40 11.51
CA ASP A 278 -23.80 -17.49 11.87
C ASP A 278 -22.32 -17.12 11.70
N LEU A 279 -21.93 -15.95 12.21
CA LEU A 279 -20.53 -15.47 12.09
C LEU A 279 -19.53 -16.26 12.94
N GLY A 280 -19.98 -17.23 13.74
CA GLY A 280 -19.14 -18.04 14.62
C GLY A 280 -18.42 -17.24 15.71
N ILE A 281 -18.92 -16.04 16.04
CA ILE A 281 -18.33 -15.16 17.05
C ILE A 281 -19.41 -14.41 17.84
N THR A 282 -19.12 -14.08 19.09
CA THR A 282 -19.92 -13.17 19.92
C THR A 282 -19.16 -11.87 20.15
N PHE A 283 -19.79 -10.90 20.82
CA PHE A 283 -19.11 -9.68 21.21
C PHE A 283 -19.53 -9.23 22.61
N SER A 284 -18.61 -8.54 23.26
CA SER A 284 -18.85 -7.79 24.48
C SER A 284 -18.95 -6.31 24.16
N ALA A 285 -19.85 -5.58 24.83
CA ALA A 285 -20.01 -4.15 24.59
C ALA A 285 -20.15 -3.32 25.88
N GLY A 286 -19.64 -2.10 25.85
CA GLY A 286 -19.77 -1.11 26.91
C GLY A 286 -20.37 0.17 26.38
N LEU A 287 -21.43 0.64 27.03
CA LEU A 287 -22.18 1.83 26.63
C LEU A 287 -21.92 2.96 27.62
N ALA A 288 -21.73 4.17 27.14
CA ALA A 288 -21.65 5.37 27.98
C ALA A 288 -22.48 6.50 27.38
N VAL A 289 -23.31 7.13 28.20
CA VAL A 289 -24.07 8.33 27.80
C VAL A 289 -23.16 9.55 27.93
N VAL A 290 -23.10 10.37 26.89
CA VAL A 290 -22.38 11.65 26.91
C VAL A 290 -23.15 12.61 27.82
N ARG A 291 -22.55 13.00 28.94
CA ARG A 291 -23.17 13.96 29.89
C ARG A 291 -22.65 15.38 29.68
N PRO A 292 -23.42 16.42 30.04
CA PRO A 292 -22.94 17.80 30.01
C PRO A 292 -21.64 17.97 30.81
N GLY A 293 -20.64 18.62 30.20
CA GLY A 293 -19.35 18.90 30.85
C GLY A 293 -18.32 17.78 30.82
N GLN A 294 -18.63 16.61 30.26
CA GLN A 294 -17.63 15.54 30.04
C GLN A 294 -16.83 15.78 28.76
N THR A 295 -15.54 15.42 28.78
CA THR A 295 -14.74 15.30 27.55
C THR A 295 -14.99 13.95 26.89
N VAL A 296 -14.72 13.88 25.58
CA VAL A 296 -14.85 12.63 24.81
C VAL A 296 -13.99 11.51 25.41
N GLU A 297 -12.79 11.83 25.89
CA GLU A 297 -11.86 10.87 26.50
C GLU A 297 -12.45 10.28 27.79
N GLN A 298 -13.18 11.07 28.57
CA GLN A 298 -13.86 10.58 29.77
C GLN A 298 -15.00 9.63 29.41
N VAL A 299 -15.83 9.98 28.41
CA VAL A 299 -16.92 9.12 27.94
C VAL A 299 -16.38 7.81 27.34
N LEU A 300 -15.28 7.87 26.58
CA LEU A 300 -14.62 6.70 26.03
C LEU A 300 -14.08 5.79 27.16
N ALA A 301 -13.43 6.36 28.17
CA ALA A 301 -12.94 5.60 29.33
C ALA A 301 -14.09 4.94 30.11
N ASP A 302 -15.25 5.58 30.22
CA ASP A 302 -16.45 5.00 30.82
C ASP A 302 -16.99 3.82 29.99
N ALA A 303 -17.05 3.95 28.65
CA ALA A 303 -17.47 2.87 27.76
C ALA A 303 -16.48 1.69 27.75
N ASP A 304 -15.17 1.96 27.78
CA ASP A 304 -14.13 0.93 27.88
C ASP A 304 -14.25 0.17 29.20
N ARG A 305 -14.46 0.87 30.32
CA ARG A 305 -14.69 0.25 31.63
C ARG A 305 -15.91 -0.67 31.60
N ALA A 306 -17.02 -0.22 31.01
CA ALA A 306 -18.21 -1.05 30.87
C ALA A 306 -17.95 -2.30 29.99
N THR A 307 -17.18 -2.16 28.90
CA THR A 307 -16.78 -3.30 28.05
C THR A 307 -15.92 -4.29 28.82
N TYR A 308 -15.01 -3.80 29.65
CA TYR A 308 -14.21 -4.63 30.53
C TYR A 308 -15.09 -5.41 31.53
N CYS A 309 -16.08 -4.75 32.14
CA CYS A 309 -17.07 -5.41 33.01
C CYS A 309 -17.83 -6.52 32.27
N ALA A 310 -18.27 -6.28 31.03
CA ALA A 310 -18.92 -7.28 30.18
C ALA A 310 -18.03 -8.50 29.92
N LYS A 311 -16.75 -8.28 29.58
CA LYS A 311 -15.79 -9.37 29.37
C LYS A 311 -15.55 -10.20 30.64
N HIS A 312 -15.45 -9.54 31.80
CA HIS A 312 -15.22 -10.20 33.08
C HIS A 312 -16.47 -10.93 33.61
N ALA A 313 -17.66 -10.47 33.26
CA ALA A 313 -18.93 -11.08 33.63
C ALA A 313 -19.30 -12.30 32.77
N GLY A 314 -18.41 -12.74 31.87
CA GLY A 314 -18.60 -13.95 31.07
C GLY A 314 -18.75 -13.73 29.56
N ARG A 315 -18.52 -12.51 29.05
CA ARG A 315 -18.61 -12.16 27.61
C ARG A 315 -20.03 -12.30 27.04
N ASP A 316 -20.20 -12.11 25.72
CA ASP A 316 -21.49 -12.14 25.01
C ASP A 316 -22.57 -11.37 25.76
N GLN A 317 -22.26 -10.12 26.14
CA GLN A 317 -23.14 -9.25 26.91
C GLN A 317 -22.75 -7.78 26.76
N ALA A 318 -23.65 -6.88 27.15
CA ALA A 318 -23.34 -5.47 27.23
C ALA A 318 -23.60 -4.87 28.60
N TRP A 319 -22.83 -3.85 28.94
CA TRP A 319 -22.94 -3.12 30.20
C TRP A 319 -23.08 -1.62 29.92
N LEU A 320 -23.91 -0.95 30.72
CA LEU A 320 -24.07 0.49 30.71
C LEU A 320 -23.20 1.10 31.82
N ALA A 321 -22.33 2.02 31.45
CA ALA A 321 -21.50 2.77 32.36
C ALA A 321 -22.37 3.59 33.32
N GLY A 322 -22.07 3.47 34.59
CA GLY A 322 -22.72 4.24 35.65
C GLY A 322 -22.35 5.73 35.60
N ASP A 323 -22.78 6.47 36.60
CA ASP A 323 -22.34 7.85 36.84
C ASP A 323 -21.39 7.83 38.05
N PRO A 324 -20.06 7.92 37.84
CA PRO A 324 -19.09 7.91 38.93
C PRO A 324 -19.26 9.10 39.88
N HIS A 325 -19.78 10.23 39.40
CA HIS A 325 -19.98 11.44 40.21
C HIS A 325 -21.25 11.36 41.07
N ASN A 326 -22.25 10.60 40.63
CA ASN A 326 -23.51 10.40 41.35
C ASN A 326 -23.62 9.03 42.03
N GLY A 327 -22.55 8.22 42.05
CA GLY A 327 -22.50 6.92 42.74
C GLY A 327 -23.34 5.82 42.08
N PHE A 328 -23.71 5.96 40.81
CA PHE A 328 -24.40 4.90 40.08
C PHE A 328 -23.38 3.88 39.55
N PRO A 329 -23.50 2.58 39.89
CA PRO A 329 -22.58 1.56 39.40
C PRO A 329 -22.85 1.22 37.93
N ASP A 330 -21.86 0.62 37.27
CA ASP A 330 -22.06 0.03 35.95
C ASP A 330 -23.11 -1.10 36.06
N THR A 331 -24.06 -1.16 35.13
CA THR A 331 -25.19 -2.11 35.17
C THR A 331 -25.23 -2.98 33.92
N PRO A 332 -25.57 -4.27 34.04
CA PRO A 332 -25.77 -5.11 32.87
C PRO A 332 -26.98 -4.63 32.08
N VAL A 333 -26.83 -4.52 30.76
CA VAL A 333 -27.94 -4.28 29.85
C VAL A 333 -28.78 -5.56 29.80
N GLN A 334 -30.10 -5.43 29.86
CA GLN A 334 -30.98 -6.59 29.73
C GLN A 334 -30.77 -7.25 28.36
N TRP A 335 -30.17 -8.43 28.40
CA TRP A 335 -29.75 -9.24 27.27
C TRP A 335 -30.72 -10.43 27.20
N GLU A 336 -31.39 -10.67 26.07
CA GLU A 336 -32.19 -11.90 25.90
C GLU A 336 -31.26 -13.13 26.09
N ALA A 337 -31.76 -14.23 26.66
CA ALA A 337 -30.94 -15.40 26.98
C ALA A 337 -30.15 -15.91 25.75
N ALA A 338 -29.00 -16.53 26.00
CA ALA A 338 -28.04 -16.99 24.99
C ALA A 338 -28.71 -17.66 23.78
N LEU A 339 -28.63 -17.00 22.62
CA LEU A 339 -28.88 -17.66 21.34
C LEU A 339 -27.67 -18.57 21.12
N ALA A 340 -27.89 -19.89 21.10
CA ALA A 340 -26.82 -20.84 20.86
C ALA A 340 -26.21 -20.57 19.47
N VAL A 341 -24.95 -20.13 19.44
CA VAL A 341 -24.10 -20.17 18.25
C VAL A 341 -24.03 -21.65 17.84
N ARG A 342 -24.43 -21.97 16.61
CA ARG A 342 -24.60 -23.37 16.17
C ARG A 342 -23.34 -23.96 15.58
#